data_AF-A0AA47M6T5-F1
#
_entry.id   AF-A0AA47M6T5-F1
#
_cell.length_a   1.000
_cell.length_b   1.000
_cell.length_c   1.000
_cell.angle_alpha   90.00
_cell.angle_beta   90.00
_cell.angle_gamma   90.00
#
_symmetry.space_group_name_H-M   'P 1'
#
loop_
_entity.id
_entity.type
_entity.pdbx_description
1 polymer ?
#
loop_
_entity_poly.entity_id
_entity_poly.type
_entity_poly.pdbx_seq_one_letter_code
_entity_poly.pdbx_strand_id
1 'polypeptide(L)'
;MPNGQGHLKQHGFFTKRHTSRDGAAKTSFVIAYNIAKNSKSFSEGEFIKECLVDSAALVCPEKKEVVENVPLSRRTVARKIEDIAGNLELQLQEKVDTFSFWRWMRAVMPSYSF
;
A
#
# COMPACT_ATOMS: atom_id res chain seq x y z
N MET A 1 47.78 -0.28 -17.50
CA MET A 1 47.05 -1.39 -16.84
C MET A 1 46.14 -0.79 -15.77
N PRO A 2 44.89 -1.26 -15.60
CA PRO A 2 43.72 -0.38 -15.66
C PRO A 2 42.91 -0.18 -14.36
N ASN A 3 42.11 0.89 -14.38
CA ASN A 3 40.77 1.11 -13.82
C ASN A 3 40.46 0.96 -12.30
N GLY A 4 40.34 2.12 -11.65
CA GLY A 4 39.63 2.32 -10.38
C GLY A 4 38.20 2.90 -10.54
N GLN A 5 37.48 2.55 -11.62
CA GLN A 5 36.06 2.92 -11.76
C GLN A 5 35.16 1.72 -11.47
N GLY A 6 34.53 1.68 -10.30
CA GLY A 6 33.58 0.62 -9.99
C GLY A 6 32.54 0.88 -8.90
N HIS A 7 32.64 1.97 -8.13
CA HIS A 7 31.92 2.05 -6.85
C HIS A 7 30.84 3.14 -6.72
N LEU A 8 30.42 3.78 -7.82
CA LEU A 8 29.35 4.81 -7.79
C LEU A 8 28.10 4.46 -8.59
N LYS A 9 28.09 3.35 -9.34
CA LYS A 9 26.93 2.96 -10.17
C LYS A 9 25.86 2.16 -9.43
N GLN A 10 26.17 1.57 -8.27
CA GLN A 10 25.20 0.75 -7.54
C GLN A 10 24.18 1.59 -6.75
N HIS A 11 24.56 2.73 -6.18
CA HIS A 11 23.67 3.47 -5.28
C HIS A 11 22.46 4.11 -6.01
N GLY A 12 22.66 4.66 -7.22
CA GLY A 12 21.56 5.22 -8.02
C GLY A 12 20.58 4.18 -8.57
N PHE A 13 21.02 2.93 -8.74
CA PHE A 13 20.18 1.84 -9.22
C PHE A 13 19.21 1.34 -8.14
N PHE A 14 19.66 1.31 -6.88
CA PHE A 14 18.84 0.93 -5.73
C PHE A 14 17.73 1.95 -5.45
N THR A 15 18.03 3.24 -5.49
CA THR A 15 17.04 4.31 -5.21
C THR A 15 15.95 4.38 -6.27
N LYS A 16 16.31 4.19 -7.55
CA LYS A 16 15.35 4.21 -8.67
C LYS A 16 14.41 2.99 -8.67
N ARG A 17 14.89 1.82 -8.22
CA ARG A 17 14.05 0.63 -8.02
C ARG A 17 13.12 0.76 -6.82
N HIS A 18 13.55 1.45 -5.75
CA HIS A 18 12.74 1.63 -4.55
C HIS A 18 11.48 2.47 -4.83
N THR A 19 11.63 3.62 -5.49
CA THR A 19 10.50 4.51 -5.81
C THR A 19 9.49 3.89 -6.79
N SER A 20 9.98 3.09 -7.76
CA SER A 20 9.13 2.35 -8.70
C SER A 20 8.36 1.20 -8.01
N ARG A 21 9.01 0.44 -7.12
CA ARG A 21 8.35 -0.59 -6.30
C ARG A 21 7.31 0.02 -5.36
N ASP A 22 7.60 1.18 -4.79
CA ASP A 22 6.67 1.89 -3.92
C ASP A 22 5.41 2.31 -4.68
N GLY A 23 5.53 2.76 -5.93
CA GLY A 23 4.40 3.09 -6.80
C GLY A 23 3.50 1.88 -7.05
N ALA A 24 4.07 0.76 -7.52
CA ALA A 24 3.31 -0.45 -7.80
C ALA A 24 2.66 -1.07 -6.55
N ALA A 25 3.36 -1.03 -5.41
CA ALA A 25 2.82 -1.48 -4.13
C ALA A 25 1.65 -0.61 -3.66
N LYS A 26 1.76 0.72 -3.76
CA LYS A 26 0.67 1.66 -3.42
C LYS A 26 -0.53 1.47 -4.33
N THR A 27 -0.33 1.40 -5.64
CA THR A 27 -1.42 1.18 -6.61
C THR A 27 -2.17 -0.11 -6.32
N SER A 28 -1.46 -1.20 -6.00
CA SER A 28 -2.12 -2.46 -5.65
C SER A 28 -2.93 -2.40 -4.35
N PHE A 29 -2.50 -1.62 -3.35
CA PHE A 29 -3.33 -1.36 -2.16
C PHE A 29 -4.59 -0.56 -2.48
N VAL A 30 -4.48 0.47 -3.33
CA VAL A 30 -5.63 1.29 -3.75
C VAL A 30 -6.67 0.42 -4.50
N ILE A 31 -6.21 -0.43 -5.41
CA ILE A 31 -7.11 -1.32 -6.17
C ILE A 31 -7.74 -2.37 -5.23
N ALA A 32 -6.95 -3.00 -4.35
CA ALA A 32 -7.48 -3.97 -3.39
C ALA A 32 -8.54 -3.34 -2.45
N TYR A 33 -8.28 -2.12 -1.97
CA TYR A 33 -9.25 -1.35 -1.19
C TYR A 33 -10.53 -1.09 -1.98
N ASN A 34 -10.42 -0.66 -3.24
CA ASN A 34 -11.61 -0.41 -4.09
C ASN A 34 -12.41 -1.70 -4.35
N ILE A 35 -11.75 -2.84 -4.54
CA ILE A 35 -12.41 -4.15 -4.67
C ILE A 35 -13.21 -4.47 -3.41
N ALA A 36 -12.58 -4.37 -2.23
CA ALA A 36 -13.23 -4.62 -0.94
C ALA A 36 -14.39 -3.66 -0.69
N LYS A 37 -14.16 -2.36 -0.88
CA LYS A 37 -15.15 -1.29 -0.68
C LYS A 37 -16.41 -1.50 -1.52
N ASN A 38 -16.26 -2.01 -2.74
CA ASN A 38 -17.37 -2.27 -3.65
C ASN A 38 -17.88 -3.72 -3.58
N SER A 39 -17.44 -4.50 -2.59
CA SER A 39 -17.82 -5.91 -2.40
C SER A 39 -17.63 -6.78 -3.66
N LYS A 40 -16.54 -6.52 -4.37
CA LYS A 40 -16.18 -7.24 -5.60
C LYS A 40 -15.35 -8.48 -5.28
N SER A 41 -15.36 -9.47 -6.17
CA SER A 41 -14.58 -10.69 -5.98
C SER A 41 -13.09 -10.38 -6.05
N PHE A 42 -12.25 -11.11 -5.31
CA PHE A 42 -10.80 -10.91 -5.35
C PHE A 42 -10.18 -11.21 -6.72
N SER A 43 -10.88 -12.00 -7.56
CA SER A 43 -10.46 -12.30 -8.94
C SER A 43 -10.58 -11.08 -9.85
N GLU A 44 -11.40 -10.09 -9.49
CA GLU A 44 -11.53 -8.85 -10.27
C GLU A 44 -10.21 -8.10 -10.37
N GLY A 45 -9.27 -8.31 -9.43
CA GLY A 45 -7.93 -7.74 -9.51
C GLY A 45 -7.17 -8.14 -10.77
N GLU A 46 -7.35 -9.37 -11.25
CA GLU A 46 -6.68 -9.86 -12.46
C GLU A 46 -7.28 -9.20 -13.72
N PHE A 47 -8.61 -9.12 -13.79
CA PHE A 47 -9.30 -8.41 -14.87
C PHE A 47 -8.95 -6.91 -14.91
N ILE A 48 -8.98 -6.23 -13.75
CA ILE A 48 -8.59 -4.81 -13.66
C ILE A 48 -7.16 -4.62 -14.14
N LYS A 49 -6.26 -5.55 -13.81
CA LYS A 49 -4.87 -5.50 -14.27
C LYS A 49 -4.77 -5.59 -15.79
N GLU A 50 -5.47 -6.54 -16.41
CA GLU A 50 -5.51 -6.67 -17.88
C GLU A 50 -6.00 -5.37 -18.53
N CYS A 51 -7.14 -4.82 -18.07
CA CYS A 51 -7.66 -3.56 -18.58
C CYS A 51 -6.66 -2.40 -18.45
N LEU A 52 -5.95 -2.32 -17.34
CA LEU A 52 -4.94 -1.28 -17.11
C LEU A 52 -3.73 -1.45 -18.05
N VAL A 53 -3.29 -2.68 -18.29
CA VAL A 53 -2.16 -2.98 -19.19
C VAL A 53 -2.52 -2.65 -20.64
N ASP A 54 -3.72 -3.02 -21.10
CA ASP A 54 -4.19 -2.71 -22.45
C ASP A 54 -4.34 -1.20 -22.65
N SER A 55 -4.92 -0.52 -21.66
CA SER A 55 -5.05 0.94 -21.67
C SER A 55 -3.69 1.64 -21.70
N ALA A 56 -2.73 1.16 -20.90
CA ALA A 56 -1.38 1.70 -20.88
C ALA A 56 -0.65 1.48 -22.22
N ALA A 57 -0.85 0.33 -22.87
CA ALA A 57 -0.27 0.06 -24.18
C ALA A 57 -0.72 1.06 -25.26
N LEU A 58 -1.96 1.56 -25.15
CA LEU A 58 -2.54 2.50 -26.12
C LEU A 58 -2.24 3.97 -25.80
N VAL A 59 -2.32 4.34 -24.52
CA VAL A 59 -2.26 5.76 -24.10
C VAL A 59 -0.86 6.20 -23.69
N CYS A 60 -0.13 5.33 -22.97
CA CYS A 60 1.18 5.64 -22.39
C CYS A 60 2.08 4.39 -22.41
N PRO A 61 2.51 3.92 -23.59
CA PRO A 61 3.27 2.68 -23.73
C PRO A 61 4.55 2.65 -22.89
N GLU A 62 5.15 3.81 -22.61
CA GLU A 62 6.31 3.98 -21.74
C GLU A 62 6.05 3.64 -20.27
N LYS A 63 4.79 3.57 -19.84
CA LYS A 63 4.37 3.21 -18.47
C LYS A 63 3.79 1.81 -18.36
N LYS A 64 3.62 1.09 -19.47
CA LYS A 64 3.02 -0.25 -19.50
C LYS A 64 3.71 -1.23 -18.55
N GLU A 65 5.04 -1.28 -18.58
CA GLU A 65 5.84 -2.17 -17.72
C GLU A 65 5.60 -1.91 -16.23
N VAL A 66 5.36 -0.64 -15.84
CA VAL A 66 5.06 -0.29 -14.44
C VAL A 66 3.73 -0.89 -14.01
N VAL A 67 2.72 -0.85 -14.88
CA VAL A 67 1.39 -1.41 -14.65
C VAL A 67 1.42 -2.94 -14.60
N GLU A 68 2.17 -3.56 -15.51
CA GLU A 68 2.37 -5.03 -15.52
C GLU A 68 3.02 -5.54 -14.23
N ASN A 69 3.90 -4.75 -13.63
CA ASN A 69 4.55 -5.10 -12.37
C ASN A 69 3.66 -4.89 -11.13
N VAL A 70 2.45 -4.34 -11.26
CA VAL A 70 1.52 -4.20 -10.15
C VAL A 70 1.00 -5.60 -9.74
N PRO A 71 1.17 -6.01 -8.47
CA PRO A 71 0.74 -7.33 -8.03
C PRO A 71 -0.74 -7.31 -7.68
N LEU A 72 -1.58 -7.93 -8.53
CA LEU A 72 -3.04 -7.97 -8.38
C LEU A 72 -3.62 -9.38 -8.53
N SER A 73 -2.81 -10.42 -8.30
CA SER A 73 -3.35 -11.78 -8.25
C SER A 73 -4.39 -11.89 -7.13
N ARG A 74 -5.34 -12.81 -7.27
CA ARG A 74 -6.39 -13.05 -6.27
C ARG A 74 -5.84 -13.14 -4.84
N ARG A 75 -4.72 -13.85 -4.66
CA ARG A 75 -4.05 -14.03 -3.36
C ARG A 75 -3.47 -12.73 -2.82
N THR A 76 -2.84 -11.92 -3.67
CA THR A 76 -2.29 -10.63 -3.25
C THR A 76 -3.40 -9.66 -2.86
N VAL A 77 -4.50 -9.63 -3.61
CA VAL A 77 -5.67 -8.80 -3.29
C VAL A 77 -6.23 -9.19 -1.92
N ALA A 78 -6.46 -10.48 -1.67
CA ALA A 78 -6.92 -10.96 -0.36
C ALA A 78 -6.00 -10.53 0.78
N ARG A 79 -4.68 -10.78 0.66
CA ARG A 79 -3.71 -10.40 1.70
C ARG A 79 -3.68 -8.89 1.95
N LYS A 80 -3.76 -8.07 0.90
CA LYS A 80 -3.81 -6.60 1.06
C LYS A 80 -5.08 -6.14 1.76
N ILE A 81 -6.21 -6.80 1.53
CA ILE A 81 -7.46 -6.51 2.22
C ILE A 81 -7.36 -6.88 3.69
N GLU A 82 -6.76 -8.04 4.00
CA GLU A 82 -6.46 -8.45 5.38
C GLU A 82 -5.53 -7.45 6.08
N ASP A 83 -4.45 -7.01 5.41
CA ASP A 83 -3.52 -6.00 5.93
C ASP A 83 -4.26 -4.68 6.24
N ILE A 84 -5.15 -4.24 5.33
CA ILE A 84 -5.97 -3.03 5.53
C ILE A 84 -6.90 -3.21 6.73
N ALA A 85 -7.57 -4.36 6.85
CA ALA A 85 -8.49 -4.66 7.94
C ALA A 85 -7.76 -4.69 9.29
N GLY A 86 -6.63 -5.38 9.38
CA GLY A 86 -5.82 -5.43 10.61
C GLY A 86 -5.29 -4.06 11.01
N ASN A 87 -4.84 -3.24 10.05
CA ASN A 87 -4.41 -1.87 10.34
C ASN A 87 -5.57 -0.98 10.83
N LEU A 88 -6.79 -1.20 10.33
CA LEU A 88 -7.98 -0.49 10.82
C LEU A 88 -8.34 -0.93 12.25
N GLU A 89 -8.27 -2.23 12.54
CA GLU A 89 -8.53 -2.79 13.87
C GLU A 89 -7.54 -2.23 14.92
N LEU A 90 -6.26 -2.18 14.59
CA LEU A 90 -5.23 -1.60 15.46
C LEU A 90 -5.52 -0.13 15.79
N GLN A 91 -5.86 0.68 14.79
CA GLN A 91 -6.21 2.09 15.00
C GLN A 91 -7.45 2.26 15.89
N LEU A 92 -8.45 1.39 15.72
CA LEU A 92 -9.64 1.41 16.57
C LEU A 92 -9.29 1.05 18.01
N GLN A 93 -8.47 0.02 18.22
CA GLN A 93 -8.02 -0.38 19.55
C GLN A 93 -7.26 0.75 20.25
N GLU A 94 -6.32 1.40 19.57
CA GLU A 94 -5.57 2.54 20.10
C GLU A 94 -6.49 3.69 20.53
N LYS A 95 -7.54 3.98 19.75
CA LYS A 95 -8.53 5.01 20.09
C LYS A 95 -9.37 4.62 21.31
N VAL A 96 -9.76 3.35 21.41
CA VAL A 96 -10.52 2.82 22.56
C VAL A 96 -9.67 2.88 23.83
N ASP A 97 -8.40 2.50 23.74
CA ASP A 97 -7.47 2.55 24.88
C ASP A 97 -7.21 4.00 25.32
N THR A 98 -7.03 4.89 24.35
CA THR A 98 -6.91 6.34 24.60
C THR A 98 -8.15 6.85 25.32
N PHE A 99 -9.36 6.54 24.83
CA PHE A 99 -10.61 6.97 25.45
C PHE A 99 -10.78 6.42 26.88
N SER A 100 -10.44 5.14 27.09
CA SER A 100 -10.48 4.48 28.39
C SER A 100 -9.53 5.17 29.38
N PHE A 101 -8.33 5.52 28.93
CA PHE A 101 -7.34 6.26 29.72
C PHE A 101 -7.86 7.65 30.14
N TRP A 102 -8.42 8.43 29.21
CA TRP A 102 -9.00 9.75 29.52
C TRP A 102 -10.17 9.65 30.50
N ARG A 103 -11.04 8.65 30.31
CA ARG A 103 -12.16 8.38 31.22
C ARG A 103 -11.65 8.05 32.62
N TRP A 104 -10.64 7.19 32.74
CA TRP A 104 -10.05 6.82 34.02
C TRP A 104 -9.40 8.02 34.72
N MET A 105 -8.61 8.82 34.00
CA MET A 105 -7.99 10.03 34.57
C MET A 105 -9.03 11.01 35.10
N ARG A 106 -10.14 11.23 34.38
CA ARG A 106 -11.22 12.12 34.82
C ARG A 106 -11.91 11.62 36.11
N ALA A 107 -12.05 10.31 36.28
CA ALA A 107 -12.67 9.73 37.47
C ALA A 107 -11.74 9.76 38.70
N VAL A 108 -10.42 9.67 38.49
CA VAL A 108 -9.43 9.55 39.57
C VAL A 108 -8.79 10.90 39.94
N MET A 109 -8.82 11.90 39.06
CA MET A 109 -8.33 13.26 39.35
C MET A 109 -9.43 14.32 39.13
N PRO A 110 -10.39 14.48 40.05
CA PRO A 110 -11.49 15.44 39.91
C PRO A 110 -11.04 16.91 39.94
N SER A 111 -9.82 17.20 40.37
CA SER A 111 -9.33 18.58 40.60
C SER A 111 -8.48 19.16 39.47
N TYR A 112 -8.20 18.42 38.40
CA TYR A 112 -7.56 18.96 37.20
C TYR A 112 -8.64 19.29 36.15
N SER A 113 -9.13 20.53 36.23
CA SER A 113 -9.90 21.15 35.15
C SER A 113 -8.95 21.52 34.00
N PHE A 114 -9.28 21.11 32.77
CA PHE A 114 -8.74 21.71 31.54
C PHE A 114 -9.57 22.95 31.17
#